data_AF-V4UMV3-F1
#
_entry.id   AF-V4UMV3-F1
#
_cell.length_a   1.000
_cell.length_b   1.000
_cell.length_c   1.000
_cell.angle_alpha   90.00
_cell.angle_beta   90.00
_cell.angle_gamma   90.00
#
_symmetry.space_group_name_H-M   'P 1'
#
loop_
_entity.id
_entity.type
_entity.pdbx_description
1 polymer ?
#
loop_
_entity_poly.entity_id
_entity_poly.type
_entity_poly.pdbx_seq_one_letter_code
_entity_poly.pdbx_strand_id
1 'polypeptide(L)'
;MVKGLQGGDQNLPADVSQVIDLLERHCLAPDGSLVSKSAHYDLQLAREEMSRERLRYLEAMAIYCEAIAMVEGYQQAVSVANLGGIRDVQGLSSQLGLKSSPQVYETLEHRLVVAEAAQRLRLPLISKDGEILEDEIEKWSTMSRSSLDSTSTSATISSSSNSMNYTNTSMNSISGGNNALIAGDAEAGVGGVPNRFLGITPAYLWQTQLQQTPLSMDTAEYQISVSREIEARLKAKCDKLADAFIDDIDSASGNHMSTARLPERVKMIIEEIEREEAALREDLYAADRKFAEYYNVLEQILGVLIKLVKDLKLQHQHKYDELQKTWLCKRCETMSAKLRVLEHVLLLGTYTQESIPALHKIRKYLVEATEEASVAYNKAVCSASCFQCVNKLHCIVVCSSSCLLS
;
A
#
# COMPACT_ATOMS: atom_id res chain seq x y z
N MET A 1 -3.64 -35.71 29.26
CA MET A 1 -2.87 -36.04 30.47
C MET A 1 -2.84 -34.81 31.35
N VAL A 2 -3.73 -34.78 32.33
CA VAL A 2 -3.86 -33.71 33.33
C VAL A 2 -2.83 -34.00 34.44
N LYS A 3 -1.86 -33.10 34.58
CA LYS A 3 -0.95 -32.98 35.73
C LYS A 3 -1.16 -31.52 36.17
N GLY A 4 -1.96 -31.22 37.20
CA GLY A 4 -1.70 -31.66 38.56
C GLY A 4 -0.56 -30.82 39.15
N LEU A 5 -0.74 -29.50 39.23
CA LEU A 5 0.08 -28.62 40.07
C LEU A 5 -0.53 -28.63 41.47
N GLN A 6 -0.39 -29.79 42.11
CA GLN A 6 -0.57 -29.98 43.53
C GLN A 6 0.86 -30.04 44.08
N GLY A 7 1.37 -28.93 44.62
CA GLY A 7 2.75 -28.86 45.06
C GLY A 7 3.19 -27.44 45.41
N GLY A 8 2.67 -26.91 46.51
CA GLY A 8 3.06 -25.61 47.04
C GLY A 8 2.17 -25.14 48.19
N ASP A 9 1.70 -26.06 49.03
CA ASP A 9 0.90 -25.75 50.22
C ASP A 9 1.86 -25.26 51.32
N GLN A 10 2.18 -23.97 51.29
CA GLN A 10 2.83 -23.26 52.40
C GLN A 10 2.05 -21.98 52.67
N ASN A 11 1.03 -22.11 53.52
CA ASN A 11 0.42 -21.05 54.35
C ASN A 11 0.19 -19.70 53.66
N LEU A 12 -0.63 -19.68 52.60
CA LEU A 12 -1.28 -18.44 52.17
C LEU A 12 -2.48 -18.17 53.09
N PRO A 13 -2.70 -16.92 53.55
CA PRO A 13 -3.87 -16.56 54.34
C PRO A 13 -5.15 -17.05 53.65
N ALA A 14 -6.14 -17.54 54.42
CA ALA A 14 -7.40 -18.04 53.86
C ALA A 14 -8.07 -17.03 52.89
N ASP A 15 -7.89 -15.74 53.18
CA ASP A 15 -8.38 -14.63 52.37
C ASP A 15 -7.70 -14.54 51.00
N VAL A 16 -6.39 -14.80 50.92
CA VAL A 16 -5.64 -14.79 49.65
C VAL A 16 -6.01 -15.99 48.78
N SER A 17 -6.22 -17.15 49.41
CA SER A 17 -6.69 -18.35 48.72
C SER A 17 -8.09 -18.15 48.15
N GLN A 18 -8.99 -17.48 48.90
CA GLN A 18 -10.34 -17.15 48.44
C GLN A 18 -10.35 -16.14 47.29
N VAL A 19 -9.43 -15.17 47.29
CA VAL A 19 -9.27 -14.19 46.20
C VAL A 19 -8.72 -14.86 44.93
N ILE A 20 -7.74 -15.76 45.06
CA ILE A 20 -7.21 -16.54 43.92
C ILE A 20 -8.32 -17.40 43.32
N ASP A 21 -9.12 -18.07 44.15
CA ASP A 21 -10.30 -18.84 43.73
C ASP A 21 -11.34 -18.00 42.96
N LEU A 22 -11.57 -16.76 43.38
CA LEU A 22 -12.49 -15.83 42.71
C LEU A 22 -11.91 -15.32 41.39
N LEU A 23 -10.60 -15.05 41.35
CA LEU A 23 -9.91 -14.65 40.13
C LEU A 23 -9.85 -15.80 39.11
N GLU A 24 -9.59 -17.02 39.54
CA GLU A 24 -9.66 -18.22 38.69
C GLU A 24 -11.07 -18.43 38.14
N ARG A 25 -12.11 -18.27 38.96
CA ARG A 25 -13.50 -18.44 38.51
C ARG A 25 -13.98 -17.34 37.58
N HIS A 26 -13.57 -16.09 37.74
CA HIS A 26 -14.17 -14.97 37.02
C HIS A 26 -13.26 -14.32 35.98
N CYS A 27 -11.95 -14.28 36.23
CA CYS A 27 -11.02 -13.46 35.47
C CYS A 27 -10.00 -14.27 34.67
N LEU A 28 -9.61 -15.46 35.12
CA LEU A 28 -8.55 -16.26 34.50
C LEU A 28 -9.10 -17.36 33.58
N ALA A 29 -8.23 -17.79 32.67
CA ALA A 29 -8.51 -18.80 31.68
C ALA A 29 -8.76 -20.20 32.31
N PRO A 30 -9.70 -20.98 31.76
CA PRO A 30 -10.06 -22.31 32.29
C PRO A 30 -9.00 -23.38 32.06
N ASP A 31 -7.91 -23.08 31.34
CA ASP A 31 -6.79 -23.97 31.05
C ASP A 31 -5.69 -23.96 32.13
N GLY A 32 -5.88 -23.19 33.21
CA GLY A 32 -4.90 -23.02 34.27
C GLY A 32 -3.77 -22.04 33.93
N SER A 33 -3.90 -21.29 32.83
CA SER A 33 -2.98 -20.19 32.53
C SER A 33 -3.37 -18.93 33.30
N LEU A 34 -2.38 -18.15 33.74
CA LEU A 34 -2.57 -16.83 34.40
C LEU A 34 -2.97 -15.74 33.39
N VAL A 35 -3.68 -16.11 32.31
CA VAL A 35 -4.14 -15.22 31.25
C VAL A 35 -5.59 -14.87 31.52
N SER A 36 -5.98 -13.62 31.24
CA SER A 36 -7.39 -13.22 31.40
C SER A 36 -8.29 -14.02 30.46
N LYS A 37 -9.55 -14.26 30.83
CA LYS A 37 -10.51 -14.97 29.98
C LYS A 37 -10.64 -14.35 28.59
N SER A 38 -10.65 -13.02 28.50
CA SER A 38 -10.73 -12.32 27.22
C SER A 38 -9.51 -12.62 26.34
N ALA A 39 -8.30 -12.50 26.89
CA ALA A 39 -7.08 -12.79 26.16
C ALA A 39 -6.96 -14.27 25.77
N HIS A 40 -7.48 -15.19 26.59
CA HIS A 40 -7.55 -16.61 26.23
C HIS A 40 -8.48 -16.86 25.03
N TYR A 41 -9.67 -16.25 25.01
CA TYR A 41 -10.58 -16.37 23.85
C TYR A 41 -10.00 -15.72 22.59
N ASP A 42 -9.33 -14.57 22.71
CA ASP A 42 -8.69 -13.92 21.57
C ASP A 42 -7.54 -14.77 21.00
N LEU A 43 -6.73 -15.38 21.87
CA LEU A 43 -5.67 -16.30 21.45
C LEU A 43 -6.23 -17.58 20.81
N GLN A 44 -7.33 -18.12 21.34
CA GLN A 44 -8.00 -19.26 20.75
C GLN A 44 -8.55 -18.92 19.36
N LEU A 45 -9.20 -17.78 19.22
CA LEU A 45 -9.72 -17.29 17.94
C LEU A 45 -8.58 -17.10 16.92
N ALA A 46 -7.49 -16.45 17.32
CA ALA A 46 -6.32 -16.27 16.47
C ALA A 46 -5.71 -17.59 16.01
N ARG A 47 -5.69 -18.61 16.89
CA ARG A 47 -5.22 -19.96 16.55
C ARG A 47 -6.14 -20.64 15.54
N GLU A 48 -7.46 -20.50 15.70
CA GLU A 48 -8.44 -21.02 14.76
C GLU A 48 -8.33 -20.31 13.40
N GLU A 49 -8.17 -18.99 13.37
CA GLU A 49 -7.95 -18.22 12.15
C GLU A 49 -6.66 -18.61 11.44
N MET A 50 -5.56 -18.76 12.17
CA MET A 50 -4.29 -19.25 11.60
C MET A 50 -4.44 -20.65 11.01
N SER A 51 -5.17 -21.55 11.69
CA SER A 51 -5.41 -22.90 11.18
C SER A 51 -6.27 -22.89 9.91
N ARG A 52 -7.26 -22.00 9.83
CA ARG A 52 -8.14 -21.81 8.68
C ARG A 52 -7.38 -21.25 7.49
N GLU A 53 -6.52 -20.26 7.72
CA GLU A 53 -5.70 -19.67 6.67
C GLU A 53 -4.65 -20.65 6.16
N ARG A 54 -4.06 -21.47 7.04
CA ARG A 54 -3.19 -22.57 6.64
C ARG A 54 -3.91 -23.57 5.74
N LEU A 55 -5.15 -23.91 6.05
CA LEU A 55 -5.95 -24.83 5.23
C LEU A 55 -6.23 -24.23 3.84
N ARG A 56 -6.63 -22.95 3.77
CA ARG A 56 -6.80 -22.22 2.50
C ARG A 56 -5.53 -22.18 1.66
N TYR A 57 -4.38 -21.99 2.29
CA TYR A 57 -3.09 -22.03 1.61
C TYR A 57 -2.82 -23.42 0.99
N LEU A 58 -3.08 -24.49 1.74
CA LEU A 58 -2.93 -25.85 1.22
C LEU A 58 -3.90 -26.14 0.06
N GLU A 59 -5.14 -25.67 0.15
CA GLU A 59 -6.11 -25.76 -0.95
C GLU A 59 -5.64 -25.00 -2.19
N ALA A 60 -5.17 -23.76 -2.03
CA ALA A 60 -4.62 -22.96 -3.13
C ALA A 60 -3.38 -23.62 -3.76
N MET A 61 -2.53 -24.24 -2.94
CA MET A 61 -1.36 -24.98 -3.41
C MET A 61 -1.75 -26.23 -4.20
N ALA A 62 -2.78 -26.97 -3.76
CA ALA A 62 -3.31 -28.10 -4.52
C ALA A 62 -3.85 -27.68 -5.89
N ILE A 63 -4.62 -26.60 -5.94
CA ILE A 63 -5.14 -26.02 -7.19
C ILE A 63 -4.00 -25.58 -8.12
N TYR A 64 -2.96 -24.96 -7.56
CA TYR A 64 -1.78 -24.54 -8.33
C TYR A 64 -1.02 -25.74 -8.92
N CYS A 65 -0.83 -26.81 -8.14
CA CYS A 65 -0.23 -28.05 -8.63
C CYS A 65 -1.05 -28.69 -9.76
N GLU A 66 -2.38 -28.70 -9.64
CA GLU A 66 -3.27 -29.21 -10.70
C GLU A 66 -3.19 -28.33 -11.97
N ALA A 67 -3.15 -27.01 -11.81
CA ALA A 67 -2.98 -26.08 -12.93
C ALA A 67 -1.65 -26.29 -13.67
N ILE A 68 -0.56 -26.51 -12.95
CA ILE A 68 0.75 -26.86 -13.55
C ILE A 68 0.65 -28.18 -14.30
N ALA A 69 0.10 -29.23 -13.68
CA ALA A 69 -0.02 -30.54 -14.31
C ALA A 69 -0.84 -30.49 -15.62
N MET A 70 -1.88 -29.65 -15.68
CA MET A 70 -2.64 -29.41 -16.91
C MET A 70 -1.81 -28.73 -18.01
N VAL A 71 -0.97 -27.74 -17.66
CA VAL A 71 -0.07 -27.06 -18.62
C VAL A 71 1.05 -28.00 -19.08
N GLU A 72 1.64 -28.78 -18.18
CA GLU A 72 2.63 -29.81 -18.51
C GLU A 72 2.05 -30.89 -19.44
N GLY A 73 0.81 -31.32 -19.18
CA GLY A 73 0.06 -32.22 -20.06
C GLY A 73 -0.15 -31.65 -21.46
N TYR A 74 -0.49 -30.36 -21.56
CA TYR A 74 -0.60 -29.66 -22.86
C TYR A 74 0.75 -29.56 -23.57
N GLN A 75 1.81 -29.16 -22.86
CA GLN A 75 3.16 -29.05 -23.42
C GLN A 75 3.68 -30.41 -23.93
N GLN A 76 3.36 -31.49 -23.21
CA GLN A 76 3.68 -32.84 -23.64
C GLN A 76 2.91 -33.23 -24.91
N ALA A 77 1.62 -32.89 -25.01
CA ALA A 77 0.82 -33.13 -26.21
C ALA A 77 1.36 -32.36 -27.43
N VAL A 78 1.75 -31.09 -27.24
CA VAL A 78 2.38 -30.26 -28.28
C VAL A 78 3.73 -30.85 -28.72
N SER A 79 4.54 -31.31 -27.77
CA SER A 79 5.84 -31.93 -28.04
C SER A 79 5.72 -33.24 -28.84
N VAL A 80 4.72 -34.08 -28.51
CA VAL A 80 4.43 -35.32 -29.24
C VAL A 80 3.85 -35.02 -30.64
N ALA A 81 3.01 -34.00 -30.78
CA ALA A 81 2.50 -33.56 -32.08
C ALA A 81 3.62 -33.05 -33.01
N ASN A 82 4.59 -32.31 -32.46
CA ASN A 82 5.74 -31.79 -33.20
C ASN A 82 6.73 -32.89 -33.64
N LEU A 83 6.93 -33.95 -32.83
CA LEU A 83 7.77 -35.09 -33.21
C LEU A 83 7.07 -36.06 -34.20
N GLY A 84 5.74 -36.17 -34.14
CA GLY A 84 4.98 -37.16 -34.91
C GLY A 84 4.59 -36.73 -36.34
N GLY A 85 4.75 -35.45 -36.71
CA GLY A 85 4.37 -34.95 -38.03
C GLY A 85 2.85 -35.00 -38.34
N ILE A 86 2.01 -35.23 -37.33
CA ILE A 86 0.56 -35.34 -37.45
C ILE A 86 -0.07 -33.98 -37.10
N ARG A 87 -0.83 -33.40 -38.05
CA ARG A 87 -1.42 -32.06 -37.96
C ARG A 87 -2.65 -31.93 -37.04
N ASP A 88 -3.13 -33.03 -36.46
CA ASP A 88 -4.34 -33.02 -35.61
C ASP A 88 -4.00 -32.91 -34.11
N VAL A 89 -3.48 -31.74 -33.72
CA VAL A 89 -3.26 -31.32 -32.32
C VAL A 89 -4.53 -31.49 -31.47
N GLN A 90 -5.70 -31.32 -32.09
CA GLN A 90 -7.01 -31.46 -31.45
C GLN A 90 -7.38 -32.91 -31.08
N GLY A 91 -6.94 -33.88 -31.88
CA GLY A 91 -7.20 -35.31 -31.64
C GLY A 91 -6.31 -35.91 -30.54
N LEU A 92 -5.04 -35.50 -30.51
CA LEU A 92 -4.07 -35.90 -29.48
C LEU A 92 -4.38 -35.28 -28.11
N SER A 93 -4.85 -34.02 -28.08
CA SER A 93 -5.30 -33.35 -26.85
C SER A 93 -6.45 -34.11 -26.18
N SER A 94 -7.37 -34.66 -26.98
CA SER A 94 -8.51 -35.44 -26.48
C SER A 94 -8.10 -36.81 -25.91
N GLN A 95 -7.03 -37.43 -26.44
CA GLN A 95 -6.48 -38.69 -25.91
C GLN A 95 -5.69 -38.51 -24.60
N LEU A 96 -5.12 -37.32 -24.36
CA LEU A 96 -4.41 -36.97 -23.12
C LEU A 96 -5.34 -36.41 -22.02
N GLY A 97 -6.65 -36.40 -22.24
CA GLY A 97 -7.63 -35.92 -21.25
C GLY A 97 -7.82 -34.40 -21.19
N LEU A 98 -7.24 -33.64 -22.14
CA LEU A 98 -7.38 -32.19 -22.23
C LEU A 98 -8.71 -31.85 -22.90
N LYS A 99 -9.65 -31.30 -22.12
CA LYS A 99 -11.04 -31.04 -22.57
C LYS A 99 -11.28 -29.62 -23.09
N SER A 100 -10.35 -28.69 -22.88
CA SER A 100 -10.50 -27.28 -23.27
C SER A 100 -9.75 -26.92 -24.55
N SER A 101 -10.06 -25.76 -25.13
CA SER A 101 -9.39 -25.26 -26.33
C SER A 101 -7.92 -24.92 -26.06
N PRO A 102 -7.02 -25.03 -27.07
CA PRO A 102 -5.58 -24.78 -26.92
C PRO A 102 -5.27 -23.39 -26.35
N GLN A 103 -6.06 -22.39 -26.74
CA GLN A 103 -5.94 -21.00 -26.31
C GLN A 103 -6.11 -20.81 -24.79
N VAL A 104 -6.86 -21.69 -24.11
CA VAL A 104 -7.04 -21.64 -22.65
C VAL A 104 -5.75 -22.08 -21.94
N TYR A 105 -5.06 -23.10 -22.45
CA TYR A 105 -3.81 -23.58 -21.87
C TYR A 105 -2.67 -22.59 -22.08
N GLU A 106 -2.55 -21.98 -23.26
CA GLU A 106 -1.57 -20.91 -23.53
C GLU A 106 -1.82 -19.67 -22.65
N THR A 107 -3.09 -19.30 -22.44
CA THR A 107 -3.44 -18.19 -21.55
C THR A 107 -3.14 -18.53 -20.09
N LEU A 108 -3.40 -19.77 -19.66
CA LEU A 108 -3.10 -20.26 -18.32
C LEU A 108 -1.59 -20.28 -18.06
N GLU A 109 -0.80 -20.77 -19.00
CA GLU A 109 0.67 -20.76 -18.95
C GLU A 109 1.20 -19.32 -18.80
N HIS A 110 0.77 -18.41 -19.69
CA HIS A 110 1.17 -17.00 -19.60
C HIS A 110 0.80 -16.38 -18.24
N ARG A 111 -0.39 -16.71 -17.72
CA ARG A 111 -0.83 -16.22 -16.41
C ARG A 111 -0.04 -16.81 -15.24
N LEU A 112 0.36 -18.08 -15.30
CA LEU A 112 1.20 -18.71 -14.30
C LEU A 112 2.61 -18.07 -14.29
N VAL A 113 3.18 -17.82 -15.47
CA VAL A 113 4.48 -17.15 -15.61
C VAL A 113 4.45 -15.73 -15.05
N VAL A 114 3.40 -14.95 -15.36
CA VAL A 114 3.23 -13.59 -14.82
C VAL A 114 3.03 -13.63 -13.30
N ALA A 115 2.26 -14.58 -12.79
CA ALA A 115 2.03 -14.74 -11.35
C ALA A 115 3.32 -15.13 -10.61
N GLU A 116 4.11 -16.05 -11.16
CA GLU A 116 5.40 -16.48 -10.60
C GLU A 116 6.42 -15.34 -10.63
N ALA A 117 6.51 -14.59 -11.74
CA ALA A 117 7.35 -13.39 -11.82
C ALA A 117 6.93 -12.33 -10.79
N ALA A 118 5.63 -12.12 -10.62
CA ALA A 118 5.09 -11.18 -9.65
C ALA A 118 5.30 -11.62 -8.19
N GLN A 119 5.43 -12.93 -7.93
CA GLN A 119 5.82 -13.47 -6.62
C GLN A 119 7.33 -13.34 -6.39
N ARG A 120 8.16 -13.62 -7.40
CA ARG A 120 9.63 -13.44 -7.34
C ARG A 120 10.04 -11.98 -7.09
N LEU A 121 9.24 -11.01 -7.51
CA LEU A 121 9.46 -9.59 -7.21
C LEU A 121 9.03 -9.20 -5.78
N ARG A 122 8.18 -10.00 -5.12
CA ARG A 122 7.65 -9.71 -3.77
C ARG A 122 8.42 -10.41 -2.65
N LEU A 123 9.10 -11.51 -2.96
CA LEU A 123 9.85 -12.31 -1.99
C LEU A 123 11.36 -12.20 -2.27
N PRO A 124 12.22 -12.03 -1.25
CA PRO A 124 13.66 -12.24 -1.39
C PRO A 124 13.91 -13.65 -1.94
N LEU A 125 14.81 -13.80 -2.91
CA LEU A 125 15.15 -15.09 -3.52
C LEU A 125 15.89 -15.97 -2.50
N ILE A 126 15.14 -16.79 -1.78
CA ILE A 126 15.66 -17.83 -0.90
C ILE A 126 15.68 -19.12 -1.71
N SER A 127 16.86 -19.71 -1.92
CA SER A 127 16.96 -21.02 -2.60
C SER A 127 16.31 -22.12 -1.75
N LYS A 128 16.03 -23.27 -2.37
CA LYS A 128 15.38 -24.43 -1.72
C LYS A 128 16.15 -24.98 -0.50
N ASP A 129 17.42 -24.60 -0.30
CA ASP A 129 18.26 -24.99 0.84
C ASP A 129 18.67 -23.82 1.75
N GLY A 130 18.03 -22.66 1.66
CA GLY A 130 18.22 -21.57 2.62
C GLY A 130 19.56 -20.82 2.52
N GLU A 131 20.42 -21.16 1.56
CA GLU A 131 21.58 -20.34 1.21
C GLU A 131 21.23 -19.34 0.10
N ILE A 132 21.55 -18.07 0.35
CA ILE A 132 21.44 -16.96 -0.60
C ILE A 132 22.69 -17.03 -1.48
N LEU A 133 22.60 -17.72 -2.62
CA LEU A 133 23.67 -17.75 -3.60
C LEU A 133 23.55 -16.50 -4.50
N GLU A 134 24.25 -15.42 -4.14
CA GLU A 134 24.35 -14.19 -4.95
C GLU A 134 24.80 -14.48 -6.40
N ASP A 135 25.57 -15.55 -6.60
CA ASP A 135 26.12 -15.95 -7.91
C ASP A 135 25.05 -16.44 -8.92
N GLU A 136 23.91 -16.97 -8.48
CA GLU A 136 22.82 -17.35 -9.40
C GLU A 136 22.03 -16.12 -9.87
N ILE A 137 21.89 -15.09 -9.03
CA ILE A 137 21.17 -13.86 -9.38
C ILE A 137 21.86 -13.15 -10.56
N GLU A 138 23.19 -13.19 -10.60
CA GLU A 138 24.00 -12.60 -11.66
C GLU A 138 24.01 -13.46 -12.94
N LYS A 139 23.99 -14.81 -12.80
CA LYS A 139 23.98 -15.76 -13.92
C LYS A 139 22.62 -15.82 -14.67
N TRP A 140 21.51 -15.61 -13.98
CA TRP A 140 20.17 -15.58 -14.62
C TRP A 140 19.85 -14.20 -15.23
N SER A 141 20.46 -13.13 -14.69
CA SER A 141 20.45 -11.79 -15.30
C SER A 141 21.19 -11.75 -16.65
N THR A 142 22.16 -12.65 -16.85
CA THR A 142 22.88 -12.80 -18.13
C THR A 142 22.19 -13.77 -19.09
N MET A 143 21.54 -14.84 -18.60
CA MET A 143 20.79 -15.79 -19.44
C MET A 143 19.57 -15.14 -20.12
N SER A 144 18.89 -14.20 -19.45
CA SER A 144 17.74 -13.45 -19.99
C SER A 144 18.06 -12.53 -21.18
N ARG A 145 19.33 -12.46 -21.60
CA ARG A 145 19.79 -11.66 -22.76
C ARG A 145 20.28 -12.51 -23.95
N SER A 146 20.13 -13.84 -23.89
CA SER A 146 20.79 -14.76 -24.84
C SER A 146 19.88 -15.56 -25.79
N SER A 147 18.57 -15.32 -25.84
CA SER A 147 17.65 -16.11 -26.69
C SER A 147 17.28 -15.49 -28.05
N LEU A 148 18.11 -14.62 -28.64
CA LEU A 148 17.78 -14.01 -29.95
C LEU A 148 18.88 -14.07 -31.01
N ASP A 149 19.96 -14.83 -30.81
CA ASP A 149 20.88 -15.12 -31.92
C ASP A 149 21.08 -16.62 -32.08
N SER A 150 20.38 -17.18 -33.07
CA SER A 150 20.78 -18.41 -33.75
C SER A 150 20.52 -18.22 -35.23
N THR A 151 21.60 -17.88 -35.91
CA THR A 151 21.74 -17.83 -37.36
C THR A 151 21.36 -19.17 -37.99
N SER A 152 20.43 -19.17 -38.93
CA SER A 152 20.49 -20.10 -40.07
C SER A 152 19.90 -19.43 -41.31
N THR A 153 20.78 -19.26 -42.29
CA THR A 153 20.53 -18.77 -43.64
C THR A 153 19.66 -19.76 -44.43
N SER A 154 18.52 -19.31 -44.96
CA SER A 154 18.02 -19.72 -46.28
C SER A 154 16.84 -18.82 -46.70
N ALA A 155 16.84 -18.41 -47.96
CA ALA A 155 15.92 -17.47 -48.57
C ALA A 155 14.48 -18.02 -48.74
N THR A 156 13.45 -17.19 -48.57
CA THR A 156 12.50 -16.75 -49.61
C THR A 156 11.33 -15.92 -49.04
N ILE A 157 10.74 -15.12 -49.92
CA ILE A 157 9.82 -13.99 -49.76
C ILE A 157 8.38 -14.47 -49.44
N SER A 158 7.61 -13.74 -48.60
CA SER A 158 6.20 -13.37 -48.86
C SER A 158 5.56 -12.52 -47.75
N SER A 159 4.75 -11.56 -48.19
CA SER A 159 4.07 -10.50 -47.43
C SER A 159 2.71 -10.89 -46.84
N SER A 160 2.27 -10.21 -45.77
CA SER A 160 0.88 -9.74 -45.47
C SER A 160 0.84 -9.23 -44.01
N SER A 161 0.67 -7.95 -43.71
CA SER A 161 -0.50 -7.04 -43.76
C SER A 161 -1.53 -7.20 -42.62
N ASN A 162 -1.93 -6.02 -42.10
CA ASN A 162 -3.05 -5.66 -41.21
C ASN A 162 -2.70 -5.63 -39.71
N SER A 163 -2.57 -4.51 -38.98
CA SER A 163 -3.23 -3.19 -38.88
C SER A 163 -4.34 -3.08 -37.81
N MET A 164 -4.28 -1.94 -37.11
CA MET A 164 -5.34 -1.20 -36.41
C MET A 164 -5.87 -1.75 -35.08
N ASN A 165 -6.30 -0.96 -34.09
CA ASN A 165 -6.14 0.46 -33.73
C ASN A 165 -6.74 0.64 -32.32
N TYR A 166 -6.17 1.60 -31.58
CA TYR A 166 -6.76 2.53 -30.60
C TYR A 166 -8.16 2.27 -30.00
N THR A 167 -8.30 2.50 -28.69
CA THR A 167 -8.93 3.75 -28.21
C THR A 167 -8.69 3.99 -26.71
N ASN A 168 -8.35 5.24 -26.41
CA ASN A 168 -8.19 5.84 -25.08
C ASN A 168 -9.28 6.92 -25.01
N THR A 169 -10.07 6.99 -23.93
CA THR A 169 -10.94 8.14 -23.65
C THR A 169 -10.90 8.50 -22.17
N SER A 170 -10.72 9.79 -21.95
CA SER A 170 -10.46 10.49 -20.70
C SER A 170 -11.71 11.18 -20.14
N MET A 171 -11.79 11.18 -18.80
CA MET A 171 -12.39 12.16 -17.85
C MET A 171 -13.71 12.87 -18.19
N ASN A 172 -14.64 12.85 -17.21
CA ASN A 172 -15.28 14.09 -16.78
C ASN A 172 -15.73 14.04 -15.29
N SER A 173 -15.48 15.14 -14.58
CA SER A 173 -15.93 15.45 -13.22
C SER A 173 -17.30 16.15 -13.25
N ILE A 174 -18.07 16.05 -12.16
CA ILE A 174 -18.99 17.08 -11.58
C ILE A 174 -19.49 16.57 -10.21
N SER A 175 -19.64 17.50 -9.26
CA SER A 175 -19.98 17.34 -7.85
C SER A 175 -21.49 17.31 -7.55
N GLY A 176 -21.87 16.85 -6.34
CA GLY A 176 -23.12 17.25 -5.66
C GLY A 176 -23.78 16.10 -4.90
N GLY A 177 -23.74 16.18 -3.55
CA GLY A 177 -24.18 15.11 -2.67
C GLY A 177 -25.71 14.96 -2.48
N ASN A 178 -26.12 13.79 -2.00
CA ASN A 178 -26.97 13.59 -0.82
C ASN A 178 -27.04 12.10 -0.45
N ASN A 179 -27.12 11.84 0.85
CA ASN A 179 -27.11 10.55 1.51
C ASN A 179 -28.17 9.56 0.98
N ALA A 180 -27.74 8.33 0.67
CA ALA A 180 -28.55 7.14 0.78
C ALA A 180 -27.65 5.93 1.11
N LEU A 181 -27.96 5.30 2.24
CA LEU A 181 -27.42 4.04 2.72
C LEU A 181 -27.66 2.93 1.69
N ILE A 182 -26.61 2.38 1.11
CA ILE A 182 -26.59 0.99 0.61
C ILE A 182 -25.23 0.40 0.95
N ALA A 183 -25.25 -0.61 1.83
CA ALA A 183 -24.15 -1.55 2.00
C ALA A 183 -23.98 -2.31 0.67
N GLY A 184 -22.83 -2.12 0.04
CA GLY A 184 -22.46 -2.76 -1.21
C GLY A 184 -20.95 -2.95 -1.25
N ASP A 185 -20.58 -4.21 -1.11
CA ASP A 185 -19.29 -4.81 -1.44
C ASP A 185 -18.67 -4.16 -2.68
N ALA A 186 -17.59 -3.41 -2.50
CA ALA A 186 -16.85 -2.77 -3.58
C ALA A 186 -15.42 -3.27 -3.53
N GLU A 187 -15.10 -4.09 -4.53
CA GLU A 187 -13.81 -4.73 -4.74
C GLU A 187 -12.62 -3.79 -4.54
N ALA A 188 -11.57 -4.34 -3.93
CA ALA A 188 -10.27 -3.73 -3.76
C ALA A 188 -9.55 -3.59 -5.11
N GLY A 189 -9.94 -2.60 -5.90
CA GLY A 189 -9.19 -2.10 -7.04
C GLY A 189 -7.84 -1.51 -6.58
N VAL A 190 -6.77 -1.98 -7.21
CA VAL A 190 -5.39 -1.53 -7.00
C VAL A 190 -5.25 -0.06 -7.43
N GLY A 191 -5.34 0.83 -6.45
CA GLY A 191 -5.15 2.26 -6.61
C GLY A 191 -5.37 2.95 -5.28
N GLY A 192 -4.29 3.19 -4.53
CA GLY A 192 -4.35 3.80 -3.20
C GLY A 192 -5.06 5.15 -3.24
N VAL A 193 -6.25 5.21 -2.63
CA VAL A 193 -6.95 6.47 -2.37
C VAL A 193 -6.14 7.27 -1.34
N PRO A 194 -5.85 8.56 -1.55
CA PRO A 194 -5.21 9.39 -0.53
C PRO A 194 -6.04 9.37 0.76
N ASN A 195 -5.38 9.18 1.92
CA ASN A 195 -5.97 9.00 3.26
C ASN A 195 -6.43 7.58 3.66
N ARG A 196 -5.82 6.53 3.11
CA ARG A 196 -5.82 5.19 3.73
C ARG A 196 -4.39 4.77 4.07
N PHE A 197 -4.04 4.82 5.35
CA PHE A 197 -2.89 4.06 5.85
C PHE A 197 -3.41 2.68 6.28
N LEU A 198 -2.86 1.61 5.68
CA LEU A 198 -3.19 0.21 6.03
C LEU A 198 -4.67 -0.17 5.88
N GLY A 199 -5.40 0.49 4.97
CA GLY A 199 -6.81 0.18 4.70
C GLY A 199 -7.83 0.79 5.68
N ILE A 200 -7.37 1.46 6.73
CA ILE A 200 -8.23 2.05 7.77
C ILE A 200 -8.42 3.56 7.49
N THR A 201 -9.67 4.03 7.60
CA THR A 201 -10.02 5.45 7.43
C THR A 201 -10.16 6.12 8.81
N PRO A 202 -9.79 7.39 8.99
CA PRO A 202 -9.98 8.10 10.27
C PRO A 202 -11.42 8.09 10.79
N ALA A 203 -12.41 8.08 9.90
CA ALA A 203 -13.82 7.90 10.24
C ALA A 203 -14.14 6.54 10.86
N TYR A 204 -13.44 5.48 10.43
CA TYR A 204 -13.57 4.14 11.00
C TYR A 204 -13.06 4.11 12.44
N LEU A 205 -11.89 4.71 12.71
CA LEU A 205 -11.35 4.82 14.07
C LEU A 205 -12.30 5.57 15.01
N TRP A 206 -12.85 6.70 14.55
CA TRP A 206 -13.82 7.49 15.31
C TRP A 206 -15.08 6.68 15.66
N GLN A 207 -15.55 5.86 14.73
CA GLN A 207 -16.75 5.05 14.90
C GLN A 207 -16.51 3.82 15.81
N THR A 208 -15.34 3.19 15.73
CA THR A 208 -14.95 2.13 16.67
C THR A 208 -14.73 2.65 18.09
N GLN A 209 -14.20 3.86 18.26
CA GLN A 209 -14.02 4.46 19.58
C GLN A 209 -15.36 4.77 20.26
N LEU A 210 -16.37 5.22 19.48
CA LEU A 210 -17.73 5.39 20.00
C LEU A 210 -18.44 4.06 20.32
N GLN A 211 -18.17 2.98 19.59
CA GLN A 211 -18.81 1.67 19.85
C GLN A 211 -18.13 0.86 20.96
N GLN A 212 -16.85 1.09 21.25
CA GLN A 212 -16.09 0.35 22.27
C GLN A 212 -16.12 0.98 23.66
N THR A 213 -16.99 1.95 23.95
CA THR A 213 -17.14 2.47 25.32
C THR A 213 -18.32 1.77 26.01
N PRO A 214 -18.10 0.73 26.84
CA PRO A 214 -19.16 0.02 27.55
C PRO A 214 -19.26 0.64 28.95
N LEU A 215 -19.85 1.85 29.01
CA LEU A 215 -20.51 2.52 30.15
C LEU A 215 -20.39 4.03 29.91
N SER A 216 -21.42 4.62 29.32
CA SER A 216 -21.74 6.00 29.66
C SER A 216 -22.42 6.01 31.03
N MET A 217 -21.66 5.75 32.10
CA MET A 217 -21.98 6.43 33.35
C MET A 217 -21.39 7.82 33.17
N ASP A 218 -22.24 8.84 33.19
CA ASP A 218 -21.80 10.21 33.08
C ASP A 218 -20.69 10.44 34.11
N THR A 219 -19.50 10.86 33.65
CA THR A 219 -18.33 11.06 34.51
C THR A 219 -18.65 11.97 35.70
N ALA A 220 -19.65 12.86 35.55
CA ALA A 220 -20.18 13.68 36.62
C ALA A 220 -20.95 12.87 37.69
N GLU A 221 -21.79 11.90 37.30
CA GLU A 221 -22.52 11.04 38.25
C GLU A 221 -21.57 10.13 39.03
N TYR A 222 -20.53 9.60 38.38
CA TYR A 222 -19.49 8.82 39.05
C TYR A 222 -18.73 9.70 40.07
N GLN A 223 -18.31 10.90 39.69
CA GLN A 223 -17.64 11.81 40.62
C GLN A 223 -18.54 12.28 41.79
N ILE A 224 -19.84 12.46 41.56
CA ILE A 224 -20.80 12.80 42.62
C ILE A 224 -21.01 11.61 43.58
N SER A 225 -21.03 10.38 43.08
CA SER A 225 -21.15 9.17 43.92
C SER A 225 -19.88 8.94 44.76
N VAL A 226 -18.70 9.07 44.16
CA VAL A 226 -17.41 8.90 44.85
C VAL A 226 -17.20 9.97 45.92
N SER A 227 -17.55 11.23 45.63
CA SER A 227 -17.42 12.32 46.62
C SER A 227 -18.33 12.12 47.83
N ARG A 228 -19.60 11.70 47.62
CA ARG A 228 -20.51 11.38 48.73
C ARG A 228 -20.03 10.21 49.59
N GLU A 229 -19.44 9.18 48.97
CA GLU A 229 -18.92 8.04 49.71
C GLU A 229 -17.64 8.38 50.50
N ILE A 230 -16.77 9.23 49.95
CA ILE A 230 -15.61 9.76 50.65
C ILE A 230 -16.05 10.60 51.86
N GLU A 231 -17.05 11.46 51.70
CA GLU A 231 -17.60 12.27 52.78
C GLU A 231 -18.20 11.41 53.89
N ALA A 232 -18.97 10.37 53.55
CA ALA A 232 -19.53 9.44 54.53
C ALA A 232 -18.44 8.68 55.31
N ARG A 233 -17.38 8.22 54.62
CA ARG A 233 -16.25 7.54 55.27
C ARG A 233 -15.42 8.48 56.15
N LEU A 234 -15.24 9.73 55.75
CA LEU A 234 -14.57 10.74 56.57
C LEU A 234 -15.40 11.09 57.80
N LYS A 235 -16.70 11.29 57.64
CA LYS A 235 -17.61 11.56 58.76
C LYS A 235 -17.60 10.43 59.80
N ALA A 236 -17.72 9.18 59.34
CA ALA A 236 -17.63 8.02 60.23
C ALA A 236 -16.27 7.90 60.95
N LYS A 237 -15.17 8.36 60.34
CA LYS A 237 -13.85 8.40 61.00
C LYS A 237 -13.76 9.53 62.02
N CYS A 238 -14.31 10.71 61.72
CA CYS A 238 -14.37 11.83 62.64
C CYS A 238 -15.26 11.52 63.86
N ASP A 239 -16.40 10.87 63.65
CA ASP A 239 -17.30 10.45 64.73
C ASP A 239 -16.61 9.40 65.62
N LYS A 240 -15.92 8.41 65.05
CA LYS A 240 -15.10 7.45 65.81
C LYS A 240 -13.96 8.10 66.60
N LEU A 241 -13.34 9.14 66.05
CA LEU A 241 -12.31 9.91 66.76
C LEU A 241 -12.94 10.70 67.91
N ALA A 242 -14.09 11.33 67.68
CA ALA A 242 -14.81 12.07 68.72
C ALA A 242 -15.23 11.15 69.88
N ASP A 243 -15.76 9.95 69.57
CA ASP A 243 -16.10 8.95 70.58
C ASP A 243 -14.87 8.48 71.38
N ALA A 244 -13.73 8.26 70.70
CA ALA A 244 -12.48 7.88 71.37
C ALA A 244 -11.92 8.99 72.29
N PHE A 245 -12.10 10.26 71.93
CA PHE A 245 -11.70 11.39 72.79
C PHE A 245 -12.63 11.58 73.99
N ILE A 246 -13.91 11.21 73.88
CA ILE A 246 -14.87 11.28 74.98
C ILE A 246 -14.59 10.14 75.99
N ASP A 247 -14.24 8.94 75.52
CA ASP A 247 -13.91 7.79 76.38
C ASP A 247 -12.56 7.92 77.12
N ASP A 248 -11.57 8.63 76.55
CA ASP A 248 -10.24 8.81 77.15
C ASP A 248 -10.24 9.80 78.34
N ILE A 249 -11.28 10.64 78.48
CA ILE A 249 -11.40 11.62 79.57
C ILE A 249 -11.87 10.96 80.88
N ASP A 250 -12.64 9.87 80.81
CA ASP A 250 -13.25 9.23 81.99
C ASP A 250 -12.50 7.99 82.51
N SER A 251 -11.49 7.48 81.81
CA SER A 251 -10.82 6.21 82.16
C SER A 251 -9.34 6.31 82.59
N ALA A 252 -8.77 7.50 82.78
CA ALA A 252 -7.35 7.64 83.11
C ALA A 252 -7.03 7.42 84.59
N SER A 253 -7.07 6.16 85.05
CA SER A 253 -6.31 5.72 86.23
C SER A 253 -5.63 4.38 85.97
N GLY A 254 -4.35 4.45 85.62
CA GLY A 254 -3.43 3.32 85.75
C GLY A 254 -2.90 2.75 84.44
N ASN A 255 -2.08 3.49 83.69
CA ASN A 255 -0.96 2.87 82.97
C ASN A 255 0.15 3.87 82.54
N HIS A 256 1.01 4.30 83.47
CA HIS A 256 2.16 5.17 83.16
C HIS A 256 3.45 4.40 82.76
N MET A 257 3.39 3.09 82.52
CA MET A 257 4.57 2.27 82.15
C MET A 257 4.78 2.10 80.63
N SER A 258 3.89 2.60 79.78
CA SER A 258 3.94 2.44 78.32
C SER A 258 4.65 3.59 77.59
N THR A 259 4.73 4.78 78.18
CA THR A 259 5.23 6.00 77.51
C THR A 259 6.77 6.11 77.48
N ALA A 260 7.48 5.44 78.38
CA ALA A 260 8.94 5.51 78.48
C ALA A 260 9.71 4.62 77.47
N ARG A 261 9.06 3.63 76.85
CA ARG A 261 9.66 2.76 75.81
C ARG A 261 9.24 3.12 74.38
N LEU A 262 8.38 4.12 74.24
CA LEU A 262 7.88 4.62 72.97
C LEU A 262 9.00 5.23 72.10
N PRO A 263 9.95 6.02 72.64
CA PRO A 263 11.08 6.55 71.88
C PRO A 263 11.96 5.46 71.27
N GLU A 264 12.29 4.41 72.04
CA GLU A 264 13.08 3.27 71.55
C GLU A 264 12.37 2.49 70.45
N ARG A 265 11.06 2.28 70.58
CA ARG A 265 10.26 1.62 69.53
C ARG A 265 10.19 2.46 68.26
N VAL A 266 10.01 3.78 68.41
CA VAL A 266 9.99 4.72 67.29
C VAL A 266 11.34 4.74 66.59
N LYS A 267 12.45 4.71 67.35
CA LYS A 267 13.80 4.61 66.80
C LYS A 267 13.99 3.33 65.96
N MET A 268 13.59 2.16 66.47
CA MET A 268 13.66 0.91 65.72
C MET A 268 12.81 0.93 64.46
N ILE A 269 11.62 1.54 64.51
CA ILE A 269 10.73 1.69 63.34
C ILE A 269 11.36 2.65 62.32
N ILE A 270 11.97 3.74 62.75
CA ILE A 270 12.68 4.68 61.85
C ILE A 270 13.86 3.97 61.17
N GLU A 271 14.68 3.23 61.93
CA GLU A 271 15.80 2.47 61.37
C GLU A 271 15.35 1.36 60.41
N GLU A 272 14.18 0.76 60.63
CA GLU A 272 13.56 -0.18 59.68
C GLU A 272 13.12 0.53 58.40
N ILE A 273 12.40 1.65 58.53
CA ILE A 273 11.93 2.46 57.41
C ILE A 273 13.10 2.99 56.58
N GLU A 274 14.18 3.46 57.22
CA GLU A 274 15.38 3.95 56.54
C GLU A 274 16.07 2.82 55.75
N ARG A 275 16.05 1.59 56.28
CA ARG A 275 16.60 0.42 55.59
C ARG A 275 15.74 -0.01 54.41
N GLU A 276 14.41 -0.03 54.58
CA GLU A 276 13.46 -0.28 53.50
C GLU A 276 13.58 0.80 52.41
N GLU A 277 13.74 2.07 52.79
CA GLU A 277 13.93 3.17 51.85
C GLU A 277 15.24 3.01 51.05
N ALA A 278 16.33 2.57 51.70
CA ALA A 278 17.58 2.27 51.01
C ALA A 278 17.41 1.10 50.02
N ALA A 279 16.72 0.02 50.41
CA ALA A 279 16.45 -1.12 49.53
C ALA A 279 15.60 -0.70 48.31
N LEU A 280 14.54 0.09 48.53
CA LEU A 280 13.69 0.59 47.44
C LEU A 280 14.44 1.52 46.48
N ARG A 281 15.38 2.32 46.99
CA ARG A 281 16.25 3.16 46.14
C ARG A 281 17.17 2.29 45.28
N GLU A 282 17.76 1.24 45.84
CA GLU A 282 18.59 0.29 45.08
C GLU A 282 17.77 -0.42 44.00
N ASP A 283 16.55 -0.84 44.31
CA ASP A 283 15.63 -1.46 43.34
C ASP A 283 15.25 -0.50 42.21
N LEU A 284 14.98 0.78 42.52
CA LEU A 284 14.75 1.81 41.50
C LEU A 284 15.96 1.97 40.58
N TYR A 285 17.18 2.09 41.13
CA TYR A 285 18.39 2.19 40.31
C TYR A 285 18.66 0.93 39.49
N ALA A 286 18.32 -0.25 40.01
CA ALA A 286 18.41 -1.50 39.27
C ALA A 286 17.39 -1.55 38.12
N ALA A 287 16.16 -1.07 38.35
CA ALA A 287 15.16 -0.95 37.30
C ALA A 287 15.60 0.05 36.20
N ASP A 288 16.13 1.21 36.57
CA ASP A 288 16.63 2.21 35.62
C ASP A 288 17.77 1.67 34.75
N ARG A 289 18.69 0.87 35.31
CA ARG A 289 19.73 0.18 34.51
C ARG A 289 19.12 -0.79 33.50
N LYS A 290 18.13 -1.59 33.90
CA LYS A 290 17.43 -2.52 33.00
C LYS A 290 16.69 -1.76 31.89
N PHE A 291 16.06 -0.63 32.21
CA PHE A 291 15.42 0.22 31.20
C PHE A 291 16.43 0.77 30.20
N ALA A 292 17.59 1.25 30.66
CA ALA A 292 18.65 1.71 29.77
C ALA A 292 19.12 0.58 28.81
N GLU A 293 19.25 -0.65 29.31
CA GLU A 293 19.56 -1.82 28.47
C GLU A 293 18.47 -2.09 27.42
N TYR A 294 17.19 -2.03 27.78
CA TYR A 294 16.09 -2.17 26.82
C TYR A 294 16.10 -1.08 25.75
N TYR A 295 16.34 0.17 26.14
CA TYR A 295 16.44 1.28 25.19
C TYR A 295 17.64 1.12 24.25
N ASN A 296 18.78 0.64 24.74
CA ASN A 296 19.95 0.36 23.90
C ASN A 296 19.66 -0.74 22.87
N VAL A 297 18.96 -1.81 23.26
CA VAL A 297 18.53 -2.87 22.31
C VAL A 297 17.56 -2.30 21.28
N LEU A 298 16.62 -1.46 21.69
CA LEU A 298 15.68 -0.82 20.79
C LEU A 298 16.39 0.10 19.78
N GLU A 299 17.41 0.84 20.23
CA GLU A 299 18.24 1.68 19.36
C GLU A 299 19.02 0.84 18.34
N GLN A 300 19.55 -0.32 18.74
CA GLN A 300 20.21 -1.25 17.81
C GLN A 300 19.23 -1.79 16.76
N ILE A 301 18.03 -2.21 17.16
CA ILE A 301 16.99 -2.68 16.23
C ILE A 301 16.62 -1.57 15.24
N LEU A 302 16.42 -0.34 15.74
CA LEU A 302 16.14 0.81 14.89
C LEU A 302 17.28 1.09 13.91
N GLY A 303 18.53 1.01 14.36
CA GLY A 303 19.72 1.18 13.52
C GLY A 303 19.80 0.13 12.41
N VAL A 304 19.51 -1.12 12.71
CA VAL A 304 19.45 -2.20 11.71
C VAL A 304 18.30 -1.98 10.73
N LEU A 305 17.12 -1.56 11.21
CA LEU A 305 15.98 -1.27 10.35
C LEU A 305 16.27 -0.11 9.39
N ILE A 306 16.94 0.95 9.87
CA ILE A 306 17.36 2.07 9.02
C ILE A 306 18.34 1.61 7.94
N LYS A 307 19.32 0.77 8.28
CA LYS A 307 20.26 0.20 7.30
C LYS A 307 19.54 -0.65 6.26
N LEU A 308 18.64 -1.55 6.69
CA LEU A 308 17.83 -2.37 5.78
C LEU A 308 17.00 -1.51 4.81
N VAL A 309 16.35 -0.46 5.31
CA VAL A 309 15.52 0.41 4.47
C VAL A 309 16.39 1.21 3.49
N LYS A 310 17.52 1.76 3.94
CA LYS A 310 18.41 2.52 3.06
C LYS A 310 19.07 1.64 2.01
N ASP A 311 19.68 0.55 2.43
CA ASP A 311 20.58 -0.25 1.59
C ASP A 311 19.81 -1.24 0.71
N LEU A 312 18.73 -1.86 1.22
CA LEU A 312 17.97 -2.86 0.45
C LEU A 312 16.77 -2.28 -0.27
N LYS A 313 15.97 -1.42 0.38
CA LYS A 313 14.73 -0.89 -0.23
C LYS A 313 15.02 0.31 -1.13
N LEU A 314 15.66 1.35 -0.59
CA LEU A 314 15.87 2.59 -1.34
C LEU A 314 16.96 2.46 -2.39
N GLN A 315 18.11 1.90 -2.04
CA GLN A 315 19.26 1.86 -2.96
C GLN A 315 19.03 0.89 -4.13
N HIS A 316 18.41 -0.27 -3.89
CA HIS A 316 18.06 -1.19 -4.97
C HIS A 316 17.00 -0.57 -5.90
N GLN A 317 15.99 0.09 -5.34
CA GLN A 317 14.97 0.78 -6.14
C GLN A 317 15.61 1.89 -6.98
N HIS A 318 16.52 2.68 -6.40
CA HIS A 318 17.23 3.72 -7.15
C HIS A 318 18.05 3.15 -8.31
N LYS A 319 18.82 2.08 -8.07
CA LYS A 319 19.60 1.39 -9.11
C LYS A 319 18.70 0.83 -10.22
N TYR A 320 17.56 0.24 -9.85
CA TYR A 320 16.59 -0.29 -10.80
C TYR A 320 15.96 0.82 -11.66
N ASP A 321 15.54 1.91 -11.02
CA ASP A 321 14.95 3.07 -11.71
C ASP A 321 15.96 3.73 -12.65
N GLU A 322 17.25 3.76 -12.30
CA GLU A 322 18.33 4.25 -13.16
C GLU A 322 18.52 3.36 -14.40
N LEU A 323 18.48 2.03 -14.21
CA LEU A 323 18.55 1.08 -15.33
C LEU A 323 17.32 1.20 -16.25
N GLN A 324 16.13 1.35 -15.67
CA GLN A 324 14.90 1.55 -16.44
C GLN A 324 14.91 2.87 -17.21
N LYS A 325 15.40 3.95 -16.58
CA LYS A 325 15.60 5.26 -17.22
C LYS A 325 16.55 5.15 -18.40
N THR A 326 17.72 4.54 -18.21
CA THR A 326 18.71 4.40 -19.29
C THR A 326 18.17 3.55 -20.45
N TRP A 327 17.47 2.46 -20.15
CA TRP A 327 16.80 1.64 -21.16
C TRP A 327 15.74 2.42 -21.95
N LEU A 328 14.87 3.17 -21.25
CA LEU A 328 13.86 4.02 -21.88
C LEU A 328 14.48 5.09 -22.77
N CYS A 329 15.54 5.76 -22.28
CA CYS A 329 16.29 6.72 -23.09
C CYS A 329 16.83 6.09 -24.37
N LYS A 330 17.48 4.93 -24.29
CA LYS A 330 18.00 4.21 -25.47
C LYS A 330 16.90 3.79 -26.44
N ARG A 331 15.74 3.38 -25.93
CA ARG A 331 14.57 3.05 -26.75
C ARG A 331 14.00 4.28 -27.46
N CYS A 332 13.90 5.40 -26.78
CA CYS A 332 13.48 6.69 -27.36
C CYS A 332 14.47 7.19 -28.41
N GLU A 333 15.78 7.10 -28.15
CA GLU A 333 16.84 7.43 -29.12
C GLU A 333 16.72 6.56 -30.37
N THR A 334 16.51 5.25 -30.20
CA THR A 334 16.33 4.31 -31.32
C THR A 334 15.08 4.64 -32.12
N MET A 335 13.97 4.97 -31.46
CA MET A 335 12.74 5.37 -32.13
C MET A 335 12.92 6.70 -32.88
N SER A 336 13.60 7.69 -32.28
CA SER A 336 13.95 8.95 -32.94
C SER A 336 14.81 8.71 -34.19
N ALA A 337 15.78 7.80 -34.12
CA ALA A 337 16.60 7.44 -35.28
C ALA A 337 15.76 6.78 -36.39
N LYS A 338 14.86 5.85 -36.03
CA LYS A 338 13.94 5.22 -37.00
C LYS A 338 13.03 6.25 -37.67
N LEU A 339 12.47 7.18 -36.91
CA LEU A 339 11.64 8.26 -37.46
C LEU A 339 12.42 9.15 -38.43
N ARG A 340 13.67 9.52 -38.10
CA ARG A 340 14.55 10.27 -39.01
C ARG A 340 14.87 9.51 -40.29
N VAL A 341 15.08 8.20 -40.22
CA VAL A 341 15.27 7.39 -41.44
C VAL A 341 14.02 7.38 -42.30
N LEU A 342 12.83 7.22 -41.70
CA LEU A 342 11.56 7.28 -42.43
C LEU A 342 11.34 8.66 -43.08
N GLU A 343 11.70 9.74 -42.39
CA GLU A 343 11.69 11.09 -42.95
C GLU A 343 12.57 11.18 -44.21
N HIS A 344 13.81 10.70 -44.14
CA HIS A 344 14.71 10.69 -45.30
C HIS A 344 14.18 9.81 -46.45
N VAL A 345 13.58 8.66 -46.15
CA VAL A 345 12.95 7.78 -47.16
C VAL A 345 11.77 8.49 -47.83
N LEU A 346 10.93 9.18 -47.06
CA LEU A 346 9.82 9.97 -47.60
C LEU A 346 10.32 11.13 -48.46
N LEU A 347 11.39 11.83 -48.03
CA LEU A 347 12.01 12.90 -48.82
C LEU A 347 12.56 12.36 -50.14
N LEU A 348 13.25 11.22 -50.13
CA LEU A 348 13.74 10.58 -51.35
C LEU A 348 12.59 10.12 -52.27
N GLY A 349 11.49 9.60 -51.70
CA GLY A 349 10.32 9.16 -52.46
C GLY A 349 9.50 10.31 -53.05
N THR A 350 9.46 11.47 -52.40
CA THR A 350 8.70 12.65 -52.84
C THR A 350 9.51 13.55 -53.79
N TYR A 351 10.79 13.74 -53.49
CA TYR A 351 11.72 14.56 -54.27
C TYR A 351 12.64 13.67 -55.10
N THR A 352 12.05 13.06 -56.12
CA THR A 352 12.78 12.35 -57.17
C THR A 352 13.45 13.33 -58.14
N GLN A 353 14.45 12.85 -58.88
CA GLN A 353 15.20 13.64 -59.85
C GLN A 353 14.31 14.25 -60.95
N GLU A 354 13.15 13.65 -61.21
CA GLU A 354 12.14 14.13 -62.16
C GLU A 354 11.11 15.08 -61.52
N SER A 355 10.74 14.86 -60.24
CA SER A 355 9.75 15.69 -59.56
C SER A 355 10.29 17.06 -59.14
N ILE A 356 11.59 17.16 -58.82
CA ILE A 356 12.22 18.44 -58.42
C ILE A 356 12.20 19.49 -59.55
N PRO A 357 12.61 19.17 -60.81
CA PRO A 357 12.49 20.12 -61.93
C PRO A 357 11.04 20.47 -62.26
N ALA A 358 10.12 19.50 -62.19
CA ALA A 358 8.70 19.73 -62.43
C ALA A 358 8.10 20.69 -61.40
N LEU A 359 8.41 20.52 -60.10
CA LEU A 359 8.02 21.44 -59.03
C LEU A 359 8.58 22.85 -59.22
N HIS A 360 9.83 22.99 -59.67
CA HIS A 360 10.40 24.31 -60.01
C HIS A 360 9.66 24.98 -61.15
N LYS A 361 9.27 24.20 -62.18
CA LYS A 361 8.51 24.71 -63.31
C LYS A 361 7.10 25.16 -62.90
N ILE A 362 6.40 24.37 -62.08
CA ILE A 362 5.10 24.72 -61.50
C ILE A 362 5.22 25.98 -60.62
N ARG A 363 6.24 26.06 -59.76
CA ARG A 363 6.50 27.24 -58.93
C ARG A 363 6.70 28.49 -59.78
N LYS A 364 7.48 28.39 -60.85
CA LYS A 364 7.71 29.51 -61.78
C LYS A 364 6.40 29.98 -62.42
N TYR A 365 5.60 29.06 -62.96
CA TYR A 365 4.30 29.41 -63.55
C TYR A 365 3.33 30.04 -62.54
N LEU A 366 3.30 29.54 -61.29
CA LEU A 366 2.47 30.13 -60.25
C LEU A 366 2.92 31.54 -59.89
N VAL A 367 4.23 31.77 -59.77
CA VAL A 367 4.77 33.11 -59.50
C VAL A 367 4.40 34.07 -60.63
N GLU A 368 4.64 33.69 -61.88
CA GLU A 368 4.27 34.49 -63.06
C GLU A 368 2.76 34.78 -63.10
N ALA A 369 1.91 33.79 -62.83
CA ALA A 369 0.46 33.98 -62.78
C ALA A 369 0.02 34.89 -61.62
N THR A 370 0.68 34.81 -60.45
CA THR A 370 0.40 35.71 -59.32
C THR A 370 0.84 37.14 -59.60
N GLU A 371 1.98 37.33 -60.28
CA GLU A 371 2.44 38.64 -60.71
C GLU A 371 1.46 39.25 -61.72
N GLU A 372 1.04 38.48 -62.73
CA GLU A 372 0.06 38.92 -63.72
C GLU A 372 -1.29 39.26 -63.08
N ALA A 373 -1.78 38.42 -62.16
CA ALA A 373 -3.01 38.68 -61.41
C ALA A 373 -2.88 39.93 -60.53
N SER A 374 -1.72 40.17 -59.90
CA SER A 374 -1.47 41.36 -59.09
C SER A 374 -1.45 42.64 -59.94
N VAL A 375 -0.86 42.58 -61.14
CA VAL A 375 -0.86 43.69 -62.11
C VAL A 375 -2.29 43.96 -62.59
N ALA A 376 -3.05 42.93 -62.92
CA ALA A 376 -4.45 43.06 -63.32
C ALA A 376 -5.32 43.63 -62.19
N TYR A 377 -5.13 43.15 -60.96
CA TYR A 377 -5.80 43.68 -59.77
C TYR A 377 -5.46 45.15 -59.53
N ASN A 378 -4.18 45.52 -59.52
CA ASN A 378 -3.75 46.91 -59.36
C ASN A 378 -4.34 47.80 -60.45
N LYS A 379 -4.40 47.33 -61.70
CA LYS A 379 -5.06 48.05 -62.81
C LYS A 379 -6.56 48.25 -62.58
N ALA A 380 -7.25 47.22 -62.09
CA ALA A 380 -8.68 47.29 -61.76
C ALA A 380 -8.95 48.23 -60.57
N VAL A 381 -8.12 48.18 -59.52
CA VAL A 381 -8.19 49.07 -58.36
C VAL A 381 -7.93 50.51 -58.77
N CYS A 382 -6.88 50.79 -59.55
CA CYS A 382 -6.63 52.13 -60.09
C CYS A 382 -7.81 52.64 -60.91
N SER A 383 -8.41 51.78 -61.75
CA SER A 383 -9.60 52.14 -62.53
C SER A 383 -10.80 52.47 -61.63
N ALA A 384 -11.06 51.64 -60.62
CA ALA A 384 -12.14 51.86 -59.64
C ALA A 384 -11.92 53.13 -58.80
N SER A 385 -10.68 53.39 -58.35
CA SER A 385 -10.32 54.62 -57.65
C SER A 385 -10.53 55.86 -58.52
N CYS A 386 -10.21 55.79 -59.83
CA CYS A 386 -10.53 56.87 -60.77
C CYS A 386 -12.04 57.11 -60.87
N PHE A 387 -12.87 56.07 -60.97
CA PHE A 387 -14.33 56.23 -60.95
C PHE A 387 -14.85 56.79 -59.63
N GLN A 388 -14.28 56.40 -58.50
CA GLN A 388 -14.66 56.93 -57.18
C GLN A 388 -14.25 58.40 -57.00
N CYS A 389 -13.11 58.81 -57.55
CA CYS A 389 -12.69 60.22 -57.62
C CYS A 389 -13.63 61.04 -58.51
N VAL A 390 -14.03 60.53 -59.68
CA VAL A 390 -14.99 61.19 -60.57
C VAL A 390 -16.37 61.31 -59.91
N ASN A 391 -16.85 60.28 -59.22
CA ASN A 391 -18.10 60.35 -58.45
C ASN A 391 -18.02 61.32 -57.26
N LYS A 392 -16.88 61.39 -56.55
CA LYS A 392 -16.67 62.41 -55.51
C LYS A 392 -16.65 63.82 -56.08
N LEU A 393 -15.99 64.07 -57.22
CA LEU A 393 -16.04 65.37 -57.89
C LEU A 393 -17.47 65.70 -58.39
N HIS A 394 -18.19 64.72 -58.94
CA HIS A 394 -19.58 64.91 -59.36
C HIS A 394 -20.48 65.23 -58.16
N CYS A 395 -20.33 64.56 -57.01
CA CYS A 395 -21.03 64.91 -55.78
C CYS A 395 -20.66 66.30 -55.25
N ILE A 396 -19.39 66.72 -55.34
CA ILE A 396 -18.97 68.08 -54.94
C ILE A 396 -19.58 69.13 -55.87
N VAL A 397 -19.61 68.88 -57.19
CA VAL A 397 -20.24 69.79 -58.16
C VAL A 397 -21.75 69.86 -57.93
N VAL A 398 -22.43 68.73 -57.71
CA VAL A 398 -23.87 68.70 -57.43
C VAL A 398 -24.21 69.34 -56.08
N CYS A 399 -23.39 69.15 -55.04
CA CYS A 399 -23.56 69.85 -53.75
C CYS A 399 -23.30 71.35 -53.86
N SER A 400 -22.26 71.78 -54.59
CA SER A 400 -21.98 73.20 -54.84
C SER A 400 -23.10 73.86 -55.65
N SER A 401 -23.65 73.18 -56.65
CA SER A 401 -24.82 73.67 -57.39
C SER A 401 -26.10 73.71 -56.55
N SER A 402 -26.27 72.79 -55.59
CA SER A 402 -27.42 72.78 -54.68
C SER A 402 -27.30 73.84 -53.57
N CYS A 403 -26.09 74.15 -53.10
CA CYS A 403 -25.84 75.24 -52.14
C CYS A 403 -25.91 76.65 -52.77
N LEU A 404 -25.81 76.77 -54.09
CA LEU A 404 -26.00 78.05 -54.80
C LEU A 404 -27.48 78.34 -55.13
N LEU A 405 -28.38 77.39 -54.88
CA LEU A 405 -29.83 77.52 -55.12
C LEU A 405 -30.68 77.60 -53.84
N SER A 406 -30.06 77.70 -52.66
CA SER A 406 -30.73 77.92 -51.38
C SER A 406 -30.11 79.11 -50.66
#